data_AF-A0A1Y1KW11-F1
#
_entry.id   AF-A0A1Y1KW11-F1
#
_cell.length_a   1.000
_cell.length_b   1.000
_cell.length_c   1.000
_cell.angle_alpha   90.00
_cell.angle_beta   90.00
_cell.angle_gamma   90.00
#
_symmetry.space_group_name_H-M   'P 1'
#
loop_
_entity.id
_entity.type
_entity.pdbx_description
1 polymer ?
#
loop_
_entity_poly.entity_id
_entity_poly.type
_entity_poly.pdbx_seq_one_letter_code
_entity_poly.pdbx_strand_id
1 'polypeptide(L)'
;AERQECEERSASHPSMIALRASQEQEKQRLLDFRCSAESSLKARHAAEEIALMNRQVEEEEQLSLKHSKETTQLDDRQIAEELELRQSLEQAEKSIRVRIKHMEAYCDGLGQNPNGSALPPRIVTEQNLRDLGIQYNLRDDMERQHQSKINMMRDRQEKRMEELLEKHETDLQDQAEGQRKARDELMDKHEQEAGQFHSIFDGRQSRTTARWTLAIEVLCKELQEQDGLKYAVVDAPS
;
A
#
# COMPACT_ATOMS: atom_id res chain seq x y z
N ALA A 1 20.27 27.00 66.26
CA ALA A 1 20.28 28.46 66.47
C ALA A 1 20.91 29.15 65.26
N GLU A 2 22.25 29.22 65.15
CA GLU A 2 22.91 30.06 64.14
C GLU A 2 22.57 29.74 62.66
N ARG A 3 22.42 28.45 62.28
CA ARG A 3 21.98 28.07 60.92
C ARG A 3 20.54 28.49 60.61
N GLN A 4 19.63 28.26 61.55
CA GLN A 4 18.22 28.65 61.41
C GLN A 4 18.07 30.17 61.32
N GLU A 5 18.84 30.92 62.10
CA GLU A 5 18.85 32.38 62.03
C GLU A 5 19.39 32.89 60.68
N CYS A 6 20.36 32.20 60.07
CA CYS A 6 20.85 32.53 58.73
C CYS A 6 19.80 32.23 57.64
N GLU A 7 19.07 31.12 57.77
CA GLU A 7 17.98 30.72 56.88
C GLU A 7 16.79 31.71 56.97
N GLU A 8 16.36 32.05 58.18
CA GLU A 8 15.29 33.02 58.42
C GLU A 8 15.64 34.42 57.91
N ARG A 9 16.90 34.86 58.11
CA ARG A 9 17.40 36.13 57.55
C ARG A 9 17.39 36.12 56.02
N SER A 10 17.81 35.01 55.41
CA SER A 10 17.81 34.85 53.95
C SER A 10 16.42 34.74 53.36
N ALA A 11 15.46 34.21 54.12
CA ALA A 11 14.06 34.13 53.71
C ALA A 11 13.31 35.46 53.84
N SER A 12 13.69 36.31 54.80
CA SER A 12 13.04 37.60 55.08
C SER A 12 13.70 38.80 54.39
N HIS A 13 14.93 38.67 53.89
CA HIS A 13 15.64 39.79 53.26
C HIS A 13 15.00 40.19 51.91
N PRO A 14 14.63 41.48 51.69
CA PRO A 14 13.93 41.92 50.48
C PRO A 14 14.62 41.56 49.16
N SER A 15 15.95 41.71 49.08
CA SER A 15 16.72 41.35 47.87
C SER A 15 16.67 39.86 47.55
N MET A 16 16.66 38.99 48.57
CA MET A 16 16.56 37.54 48.40
C MET A 16 15.15 37.15 47.93
N ILE A 17 14.11 37.78 48.49
CA ILE A 17 12.72 37.58 48.07
C ILE A 17 12.55 38.00 46.60
N ALA A 18 13.07 39.18 46.23
CA ALA A 18 13.00 39.69 44.86
C ALA A 18 13.75 38.77 43.87
N LEU A 19 14.95 38.29 44.23
CA LEU A 19 15.71 37.36 43.41
C LEU A 19 14.93 36.06 43.18
N ARG A 20 14.38 35.46 44.24
CA ARG A 20 13.59 34.22 44.12
C ARG A 20 12.34 34.42 43.26
N ALA A 21 11.61 35.53 43.45
CA ALA A 21 10.44 35.84 42.64
C ALA A 21 10.81 35.96 41.15
N SER A 22 11.96 36.57 40.83
CA SER A 22 12.46 36.67 39.46
C SER A 22 12.84 35.30 38.87
N GLN A 23 13.52 34.45 39.65
CA GLN A 23 13.89 33.10 39.25
C GLN A 23 12.66 32.21 39.02
N GLU A 24 11.64 32.29 39.88
CA GLU A 24 10.39 31.54 39.71
C GLU A 24 9.62 31.99 38.45
N GLN A 25 9.58 33.30 38.19
CA GLN A 25 8.98 33.82 36.95
C GLN A 25 9.76 33.34 35.71
N GLU A 26 11.08 33.26 35.78
CA GLU A 26 11.90 32.73 34.70
C GLU A 26 11.69 31.22 34.50
N LYS A 27 11.58 30.45 35.59
CA LYS A 27 11.19 29.03 35.55
C LYS A 27 9.86 28.85 34.86
N GLN A 28 8.83 29.60 35.24
CA GLN A 28 7.52 29.48 34.63
C GLN A 28 7.57 29.74 33.11
N ARG A 29 8.28 30.80 32.68
CA ARG A 29 8.48 31.09 31.25
C ARG A 29 9.18 29.96 30.51
N LEU A 30 10.18 29.33 31.13
CA LEU A 30 10.89 28.19 30.53
C LEU A 30 9.97 26.97 30.40
N LEU A 31 9.14 26.68 31.41
CA LEU A 31 8.16 25.60 31.37
C LEU A 31 7.08 25.87 30.31
N ASP A 32 6.51 27.07 30.27
CA ASP A 32 5.52 27.45 29.27
C ASP A 32 6.08 27.30 27.84
N PHE A 33 7.31 27.76 27.64
CA PHE A 33 8.00 27.61 26.36
C PHE A 33 8.25 26.13 26.01
N ARG A 34 8.68 25.31 26.97
CA ARG A 34 8.86 23.86 26.78
C ARG A 34 7.55 23.19 26.37
N CYS A 35 6.46 23.44 27.11
CA CYS A 35 5.14 22.88 26.84
C CYS A 35 4.62 23.30 25.45
N SER A 36 4.80 24.57 25.08
CA SER A 36 4.42 25.08 23.76
C SER A 36 5.25 24.41 22.64
N ALA A 37 6.56 24.32 22.82
CA ALA A 37 7.45 23.71 21.84
C ALA A 37 7.19 22.20 21.69
N GLU A 38 6.92 21.49 22.78
CA GLU A 38 6.57 20.06 22.76
C GLU A 38 5.23 19.82 22.06
N SER A 39 4.24 20.69 22.31
CA SER A 39 2.95 20.63 21.63
C SER A 39 3.10 20.87 20.13
N SER A 40 3.95 21.83 19.73
CA SER A 40 4.26 22.08 18.32
C SER A 40 4.99 20.90 17.67
N LEU A 41 5.90 20.24 18.38
CA LEU A 41 6.62 19.06 17.90
C LEU A 41 5.64 17.91 17.65
N LYS A 42 4.79 17.60 18.62
CA LYS A 42 3.74 16.56 18.51
C LYS A 42 2.75 16.85 17.39
N ALA A 43 2.34 18.11 17.24
CA ALA A 43 1.44 18.51 16.15
C ALA A 43 2.06 18.27 14.77
N ARG A 44 3.36 18.54 14.62
CA ARG A 44 4.08 18.25 13.38
C ARG A 44 4.21 16.75 13.14
N HIS A 45 4.59 15.97 14.15
CA HIS A 45 4.65 14.50 14.06
C HIS A 45 3.31 13.91 13.62
N ALA A 46 2.21 14.32 14.26
CA ALA A 46 0.87 13.89 13.87
C ALA A 46 0.49 14.28 12.43
N ALA A 47 0.87 15.49 11.98
CA ALA A 47 0.63 15.92 10.61
C ALA A 47 1.42 15.08 9.58
N GLU A 48 2.67 14.71 9.90
CA GLU A 48 3.50 13.84 9.08
C GLU A 48 2.94 12.41 9.02
N GLU A 49 2.45 11.87 10.13
CA GLU A 49 1.78 10.57 10.18
C GLU A 49 0.51 10.55 9.33
N ILE A 50 -0.34 11.58 9.44
CA ILE A 50 -1.55 11.72 8.62
C ILE A 50 -1.18 11.81 7.14
N ALA A 51 -0.15 12.61 6.81
CA ALA A 51 0.30 12.74 5.43
C ALA A 51 0.84 11.42 4.87
N LEU A 52 1.56 10.63 5.67
CA LEU A 52 2.01 9.29 5.27
C LEU A 52 0.81 8.35 5.06
N MET A 53 -0.13 8.32 6.00
CA MET A 53 -1.32 7.47 5.89
C MET A 53 -2.16 7.80 4.66
N ASN A 54 -2.36 9.08 4.36
CA ASN A 54 -3.08 9.49 3.14
C ASN A 54 -2.39 9.00 1.86
N ARG A 55 -1.05 9.12 1.79
CA ARG A 55 -0.29 8.59 0.64
C ARG A 55 -0.43 7.07 0.52
N GLN A 56 -0.40 6.34 1.64
CA GLN A 56 -0.55 4.88 1.64
C GLN A 56 -1.92 4.46 1.11
N VAL A 57 -2.99 5.17 1.50
CA VAL A 57 -4.35 4.94 0.98
C VAL A 57 -4.40 5.23 -0.53
N GLU A 58 -3.83 6.35 -0.98
CA GLU A 58 -3.78 6.68 -2.41
C GLU A 58 -3.02 5.61 -3.21
N GLU A 59 -1.87 5.15 -2.72
CA GLU A 59 -1.09 4.09 -3.38
C GLU A 59 -1.85 2.76 -3.43
N GLU A 60 -2.57 2.38 -2.37
CA GLU A 60 -3.40 1.17 -2.31
C GLU A 60 -4.55 1.24 -3.31
N GLU A 61 -5.25 2.38 -3.38
CA GLU A 61 -6.31 2.62 -4.36
C GLU A 61 -5.78 2.52 -5.80
N GLN A 62 -4.65 3.15 -6.09
CA GLN A 62 -4.04 3.08 -7.42
C GLN A 62 -3.65 1.65 -7.80
N LEU A 63 -3.07 0.89 -6.87
CA LEU A 63 -2.69 -0.50 -7.12
C LEU A 63 -3.93 -1.37 -7.36
N SER A 64 -4.95 -1.23 -6.52
CA SER A 64 -6.23 -1.94 -6.66
C SER A 64 -6.91 -1.63 -8.00
N LEU A 65 -6.93 -0.36 -8.42
CA LEU A 65 -7.46 0.05 -9.72
C LEU A 65 -6.67 -0.56 -10.88
N LYS A 66 -5.34 -0.57 -10.81
CA LYS A 66 -4.47 -1.22 -11.80
C LYS A 66 -4.79 -2.71 -11.88
N HIS A 67 -4.89 -3.40 -10.75
CA HIS A 67 -5.18 -4.83 -10.69
C HIS A 67 -6.55 -5.16 -11.31
N SER A 68 -7.59 -4.43 -10.90
CA SER A 68 -8.93 -4.57 -11.46
C SER A 68 -8.95 -4.37 -12.98
N LYS A 69 -8.22 -3.37 -13.49
CA LYS A 69 -8.12 -3.10 -14.92
C LYS A 69 -7.38 -4.21 -15.68
N GLU A 70 -6.31 -4.75 -15.13
CA GLU A 70 -5.54 -5.82 -15.78
C GLU A 70 -6.34 -7.12 -15.82
N THR A 71 -7.02 -7.48 -14.74
CA THR A 71 -7.92 -8.64 -14.67
C THR A 71 -9.06 -8.52 -15.69
N THR A 72 -9.79 -7.40 -15.68
CA THR A 72 -10.90 -7.19 -16.64
C THR A 72 -10.45 -7.23 -18.09
N GLN A 73 -9.29 -6.65 -18.41
CA GLN A 73 -8.73 -6.73 -19.76
C GLN A 73 -8.32 -8.14 -20.17
N LEU A 74 -7.80 -8.94 -19.23
CA LEU A 74 -7.47 -10.33 -19.52
C LEU A 74 -8.75 -11.14 -19.75
N ASP A 75 -9.75 -11.00 -18.88
CA ASP A 75 -11.05 -11.65 -19.00
C ASP A 75 -11.74 -11.32 -20.33
N ASP A 76 -11.79 -10.05 -20.71
CA ASP A 76 -12.39 -9.62 -21.99
C ASP A 76 -11.71 -10.28 -23.19
N ARG A 77 -10.37 -10.37 -23.17
CA ARG A 77 -9.61 -11.06 -24.22
C ARG A 77 -9.89 -12.56 -24.23
N GLN A 78 -9.98 -13.19 -23.06
CA GLN A 78 -10.28 -14.61 -22.94
C GLN A 78 -11.68 -14.95 -23.46
N ILE A 79 -12.67 -14.12 -23.13
CA ILE A 79 -14.04 -14.23 -23.64
C ILE A 79 -14.05 -14.09 -25.16
N ALA A 80 -13.34 -13.10 -25.72
CA ALA A 80 -13.26 -12.90 -27.16
C ALA A 80 -12.61 -14.10 -27.87
N GLU A 81 -11.51 -14.64 -27.34
CA GLU A 81 -10.86 -15.84 -27.86
C GLU A 81 -11.80 -17.06 -27.83
N GLU A 82 -12.57 -17.25 -26.75
CA GLU A 82 -13.52 -18.36 -26.64
C GLU A 82 -14.70 -18.21 -27.63
N LEU A 83 -15.23 -17.00 -27.78
CA LEU A 83 -16.31 -16.71 -28.73
C LEU A 83 -15.87 -16.97 -30.17
N GLU A 84 -14.69 -16.50 -30.57
CA GLU A 84 -14.14 -16.73 -31.90
C GLU A 84 -13.91 -18.22 -32.18
N LEU A 85 -13.35 -18.94 -31.20
CA LEU A 85 -13.15 -20.38 -31.30
C LEU A 85 -14.49 -21.11 -31.51
N ARG A 86 -15.50 -20.82 -30.68
CA ARG A 86 -16.82 -21.44 -30.80
C ARG A 86 -17.47 -21.15 -32.16
N GLN A 87 -17.39 -19.90 -32.63
CA GLN A 87 -17.92 -19.52 -33.94
C GLN A 87 -17.22 -20.28 -35.07
N SER A 88 -15.90 -20.42 -35.01
CA SER A 88 -15.11 -21.19 -35.98
C SER A 88 -15.50 -22.68 -36.00
N LEU A 89 -15.66 -23.27 -34.82
CA LEU A 89 -16.09 -24.66 -34.66
C LEU A 89 -17.52 -24.89 -35.19
N GLU A 90 -18.45 -23.99 -34.89
CA GLU A 90 -19.82 -24.04 -35.41
C GLU A 90 -19.87 -23.90 -36.95
N GLN A 91 -19.02 -23.02 -37.51
CA GLN A 91 -18.92 -22.86 -38.96
C GLN A 91 -18.35 -24.11 -39.64
N ALA A 92 -17.33 -24.74 -39.03
CA ALA A 92 -16.78 -26.01 -39.50
C ALA A 92 -17.84 -27.12 -39.47
N GLU A 93 -18.64 -27.19 -38.41
CA GLU A 93 -19.77 -28.11 -38.28
C GLU A 93 -20.79 -27.93 -39.41
N LYS A 94 -21.24 -26.70 -39.63
CA LYS A 94 -22.18 -26.37 -40.71
C LYS A 94 -21.62 -26.77 -42.07
N SER A 95 -20.34 -26.52 -42.31
CA SER A 95 -19.67 -26.88 -43.56
C SER A 95 -19.65 -28.39 -43.80
N ILE A 96 -19.30 -29.18 -42.78
CA ILE A 96 -19.29 -30.65 -42.86
C ILE A 96 -20.70 -31.20 -43.08
N ARG A 97 -21.71 -30.69 -42.34
CA ARG A 97 -23.12 -31.09 -42.53
C ARG A 97 -23.61 -30.80 -43.95
N VAL A 98 -23.28 -29.63 -44.50
CA VAL A 98 -23.63 -29.26 -45.88
C VAL A 98 -22.92 -30.17 -46.88
N ARG A 99 -21.62 -30.45 -46.68
CA ARG A 99 -20.85 -31.36 -47.53
C ARG A 99 -21.43 -32.77 -47.53
N ILE A 100 -21.75 -33.33 -46.35
CA ILE A 100 -22.39 -34.65 -46.22
C ILE A 100 -23.69 -34.67 -47.03
N LYS A 101 -24.59 -33.70 -46.84
CA LYS A 101 -25.85 -33.61 -47.60
C LYS A 101 -25.64 -33.57 -49.12
N HIS A 102 -24.64 -32.81 -49.59
CA HIS A 102 -24.31 -32.78 -51.02
C HIS A 102 -23.79 -34.12 -51.53
N MET A 103 -22.97 -34.80 -50.74
CA MET A 103 -22.41 -36.11 -51.08
C MET A 103 -23.47 -37.22 -51.00
N GLU A 104 -24.39 -37.17 -50.04
CA GLU A 104 -25.59 -38.02 -49.94
C GLU A 104 -26.45 -37.86 -51.19
N ALA A 105 -26.87 -36.63 -51.52
CA ALA A 105 -27.61 -36.33 -52.74
C ALA A 105 -26.82 -36.73 -54.02
N TYR A 106 -25.49 -36.77 -53.94
CA TYR A 106 -24.64 -37.28 -55.00
C TYR A 106 -24.72 -38.79 -55.17
N CYS A 107 -24.68 -39.53 -54.06
CA CYS A 107 -24.72 -40.99 -54.07
C CYS A 107 -26.15 -41.54 -54.28
N ASP A 108 -27.18 -40.87 -53.75
CA ASP A 108 -28.59 -41.31 -53.82
C ASP A 108 -29.26 -41.08 -55.17
N GLY A 109 -28.75 -40.16 -56.00
CA GLY A 109 -29.30 -39.90 -57.34
C GLY A 109 -28.98 -40.99 -58.38
N LEU A 110 -28.63 -42.20 -57.96
CA LEU A 110 -28.56 -43.39 -58.79
C LEU A 110 -29.98 -43.76 -59.26
N GLY A 111 -30.39 -43.26 -60.43
CA GLY A 111 -31.59 -43.72 -61.13
C GLY A 111 -32.69 -42.67 -61.37
N GLN A 112 -32.58 -41.45 -60.82
CA GLN A 112 -33.46 -40.34 -61.20
C GLN A 112 -32.79 -39.48 -62.27
N ASN A 113 -33.14 -39.71 -63.54
CA ASN A 113 -32.89 -38.74 -64.61
C ASN A 113 -33.94 -37.62 -64.51
N PRO A 114 -33.60 -36.39 -64.14
CA PRO A 114 -34.51 -35.28 -64.34
C PRO A 114 -34.42 -34.89 -65.82
N ASN A 115 -35.41 -35.33 -66.60
CA ASN A 115 -35.79 -34.80 -67.91
C ASN A 115 -34.65 -34.39 -68.88
N GLY A 116 -34.27 -35.31 -69.77
CA GLY A 116 -33.97 -34.98 -71.18
C GLY A 116 -32.94 -33.87 -71.49
N SER A 117 -31.81 -33.79 -70.80
CA SER A 117 -30.72 -32.87 -71.16
C SER A 117 -29.42 -33.61 -71.50
N ALA A 118 -28.70 -33.08 -72.49
CA ALA A 118 -27.46 -33.59 -73.11
C ALA A 118 -26.23 -33.57 -72.17
N LEU A 119 -26.32 -34.20 -71.01
CA LEU A 119 -25.22 -34.36 -70.06
C LEU A 119 -24.86 -35.86 -69.89
N PRO A 120 -23.58 -36.20 -69.71
CA PRO A 120 -23.15 -37.58 -69.50
C PRO A 120 -23.84 -38.24 -68.30
N PRO A 121 -24.11 -39.57 -68.34
CA PRO A 121 -24.72 -40.29 -67.24
C PRO A 121 -23.86 -40.18 -65.97
N ARG A 122 -24.51 -39.92 -64.84
CA ARG A 122 -23.86 -39.79 -63.52
C ARG A 122 -23.32 -41.15 -63.08
N ILE A 123 -22.02 -41.25 -62.79
CA ILE A 123 -21.36 -42.49 -62.32
C ILE A 123 -20.89 -42.29 -60.88
N VAL A 124 -21.54 -42.99 -59.94
CA VAL A 124 -21.07 -43.08 -58.55
C VAL A 124 -20.01 -44.17 -58.48
N THR A 125 -18.80 -43.83 -58.02
CA THR A 125 -17.70 -44.79 -57.84
C THR A 125 -17.63 -45.26 -56.39
N GLU A 126 -17.00 -46.40 -56.14
CA GLU A 126 -16.69 -46.87 -54.77
C GLU A 126 -15.88 -45.84 -53.98
N GLN A 127 -15.07 -45.03 -54.65
CA GLN A 127 -14.33 -43.94 -54.02
C GLN A 127 -15.26 -42.90 -53.40
N ASN A 128 -16.34 -42.51 -54.11
CA ASN A 128 -17.29 -41.53 -53.61
C ASN A 128 -18.02 -42.01 -52.33
N LEU A 129 -18.33 -43.31 -52.26
CA LEU A 129 -18.94 -43.92 -51.08
C LEU A 129 -17.96 -43.99 -49.89
N ARG A 130 -16.68 -44.30 -50.16
CA ARG A 130 -15.63 -44.23 -49.13
C ARG A 130 -15.44 -42.82 -48.60
N ASP A 131 -15.39 -41.83 -49.49
CA ASP A 131 -15.22 -40.42 -49.12
C ASP A 131 -16.42 -39.92 -48.28
N LEU A 132 -17.64 -40.37 -48.58
CA LEU A 132 -18.84 -40.09 -47.77
C LEU A 132 -18.73 -40.72 -46.38
N GLY A 133 -18.29 -41.98 -46.29
CA GLY A 133 -18.00 -42.65 -45.02
C GLY A 133 -16.98 -41.90 -44.16
N ILE A 134 -15.94 -41.35 -44.78
CA ILE A 134 -14.94 -40.51 -44.09
C ILE A 134 -15.60 -39.24 -43.52
N GLN A 135 -16.51 -38.59 -44.25
CA GLN A 135 -17.21 -37.40 -43.74
C GLN A 135 -18.12 -37.71 -42.54
N TYR A 136 -18.79 -38.87 -42.51
CA TYR A 136 -19.58 -39.28 -41.34
C TYR A 136 -18.71 -39.53 -40.11
N ASN A 137 -17.60 -40.24 -40.27
CA ASN A 137 -16.66 -40.45 -39.16
C ASN A 137 -16.16 -39.10 -38.61
N LEU A 138 -15.85 -38.15 -39.49
CA LEU A 138 -15.45 -36.80 -39.08
C LEU A 138 -16.56 -36.07 -38.30
N ARG A 139 -17.82 -36.20 -38.72
CA ARG A 139 -18.98 -35.62 -38.02
C ARG A 139 -19.17 -36.24 -36.63
N ASP A 140 -18.99 -37.55 -36.52
CA ASP A 140 -19.26 -38.28 -35.28
C ASP A 140 -18.14 -38.04 -34.24
N ASP A 141 -16.88 -37.87 -34.69
CA ASP A 141 -15.75 -37.48 -33.82
C ASP A 141 -15.70 -35.99 -33.47
N MET A 142 -16.48 -35.18 -34.17
CA MET A 142 -16.32 -33.72 -34.19
C MET A 142 -16.60 -33.08 -32.83
N GLU A 143 -17.65 -33.50 -32.14
CA GLU A 143 -18.01 -32.97 -30.81
C GLU A 143 -16.89 -33.20 -29.80
N ARG A 144 -16.28 -34.40 -29.81
CA ARG A 144 -15.14 -34.73 -28.95
C ARG A 144 -13.92 -33.87 -29.28
N GLN A 145 -13.62 -33.66 -30.56
CA GLN A 145 -12.51 -32.81 -31.00
C GLN A 145 -12.74 -31.34 -30.60
N HIS A 146 -13.96 -30.84 -30.77
CA HIS A 146 -14.37 -29.50 -30.36
C HIS A 146 -14.18 -29.30 -28.86
N GLN A 147 -14.69 -30.23 -28.05
CA GLN A 147 -14.56 -30.17 -26.60
C GLN A 147 -13.09 -30.20 -26.16
N SER A 148 -12.27 -31.06 -26.76
CA SER A 148 -10.84 -31.12 -26.47
C SER A 148 -10.14 -29.79 -26.79
N LYS A 149 -10.48 -29.15 -27.91
CA LYS A 149 -9.91 -27.86 -28.30
C LYS A 149 -10.32 -26.73 -27.35
N ILE A 150 -11.58 -26.70 -26.91
CA ILE A 150 -12.07 -25.74 -25.91
C ILE A 150 -11.36 -25.95 -24.58
N ASN A 151 -11.22 -27.19 -24.13
CA ASN A 151 -10.54 -27.48 -22.86
C ASN A 151 -9.08 -27.02 -22.89
N MET A 152 -8.31 -27.40 -23.92
CA MET A 152 -6.91 -26.95 -24.05
C MET A 152 -6.77 -25.43 -24.08
N MET A 153 -7.75 -24.73 -24.66
CA MET A 153 -7.77 -23.27 -24.68
C MET A 153 -8.04 -22.71 -23.28
N ARG A 154 -9.01 -23.26 -22.55
CA ARG A 154 -9.33 -22.88 -21.17
C ARG A 154 -8.18 -23.15 -20.20
N ASP A 155 -7.50 -24.29 -20.32
CA ASP A 155 -6.33 -24.61 -19.49
C ASP A 155 -5.22 -23.56 -19.67
N ARG A 156 -5.04 -23.05 -20.90
CA ARG A 156 -4.09 -21.95 -21.18
C ARG A 156 -4.55 -20.60 -20.65
N GLN A 157 -5.86 -20.36 -20.62
CA GLN A 157 -6.45 -19.16 -20.05
C GLN A 157 -6.32 -19.15 -18.52
N GLU A 158 -6.63 -20.28 -17.88
CA GLU A 158 -6.46 -20.50 -16.45
C GLU A 158 -5.01 -20.24 -16.02
N LYS A 159 -4.04 -20.83 -16.74
CA LYS A 159 -2.62 -20.57 -16.45
C LYS A 159 -2.23 -19.10 -16.60
N ARG A 160 -2.73 -18.40 -17.62
CA ARG A 160 -2.48 -16.95 -17.79
C ARG A 160 -3.09 -16.12 -16.66
N MET A 161 -4.26 -16.52 -16.15
CA MET A 161 -4.91 -15.88 -15.01
C MET A 161 -4.12 -16.13 -13.72
N GLU A 162 -3.66 -17.37 -13.50
CA GLU A 162 -2.81 -17.74 -12.36
C GLU A 162 -1.52 -16.90 -12.32
N GLU A 163 -0.81 -16.82 -13.45
CA GLU A 163 0.41 -16.00 -13.59
C GLU A 163 0.15 -14.50 -13.35
N LEU A 164 -1.05 -14.01 -13.66
CA LEU A 164 -1.45 -12.62 -13.40
C LEU A 164 -1.71 -12.42 -11.90
N LEU A 165 -2.43 -13.35 -11.26
CA LEU A 165 -2.72 -13.30 -9.82
C LEU A 165 -1.46 -13.39 -8.97
N GLU A 166 -0.50 -14.24 -9.34
CA GLU A 166 0.79 -14.35 -8.66
C GLU A 166 1.58 -13.03 -8.71
N LYS A 167 1.54 -12.33 -9.86
CA LYS A 167 2.11 -10.97 -9.98
C LYS A 167 1.39 -9.98 -9.09
N HIS A 168 0.06 -10.01 -9.05
CA HIS A 168 -0.72 -9.14 -8.16
C HIS A 168 -0.41 -9.38 -6.68
N GLU A 169 -0.21 -10.63 -6.27
CA GLU A 169 0.19 -10.97 -4.91
C GLU A 169 1.59 -10.43 -4.58
N THR A 170 2.53 -10.56 -5.52
CA THR A 170 3.89 -10.00 -5.38
C THR A 170 3.86 -8.47 -5.27
N ASP A 171 3.11 -7.79 -6.15
CA ASP A 171 2.95 -6.34 -6.13
C ASP A 171 2.38 -5.85 -4.77
N LEU A 172 1.41 -6.59 -4.19
CA LEU A 172 0.84 -6.30 -2.87
C LEU A 172 1.86 -6.50 -1.74
N GLN A 173 2.67 -7.56 -1.80
CA GLN A 173 3.71 -7.80 -0.82
C GLN A 173 4.78 -6.70 -0.86
N ASP A 174 5.25 -6.33 -2.05
CA ASP A 174 6.24 -5.28 -2.24
C ASP A 174 5.71 -3.93 -1.72
N GLN A 175 4.43 -3.63 -1.97
CA GLN A 175 3.78 -2.44 -1.43
C GLN A 175 3.74 -2.47 0.10
N ALA A 176 3.29 -3.58 0.71
CA ALA A 176 3.21 -3.70 2.16
C ALA A 176 4.59 -3.58 2.83
N GLU A 177 5.63 -4.16 2.22
CA GLU A 177 7.01 -3.99 2.68
C GLU A 177 7.49 -2.54 2.57
N GLY A 178 7.16 -1.86 1.46
CA GLY A 178 7.44 -0.44 1.27
C GLY A 178 6.76 0.45 2.31
N GLN A 179 5.47 0.22 2.56
CA GLN A 179 4.68 0.94 3.57
C GLN A 179 5.25 0.75 4.98
N ARG A 180 5.63 -0.48 5.32
CA ARG A 180 6.27 -0.79 6.60
C ARG A 180 7.60 -0.05 6.75
N LYS A 181 8.47 -0.09 5.74
CA LYS A 181 9.76 0.63 5.77
C LYS A 181 9.56 2.13 5.95
N ALA A 182 8.63 2.73 5.20
CA ALA A 182 8.34 4.15 5.29
C ALA A 182 7.82 4.56 6.70
N ARG A 183 7.01 3.71 7.34
CA ARG A 183 6.53 3.93 8.70
C ARG A 183 7.67 3.82 9.71
N ASP A 184 8.49 2.77 9.60
CA ASP A 184 9.61 2.54 10.51
C ASP A 184 10.63 3.69 10.39
N GLU A 185 10.93 4.16 9.18
CA GLU A 185 11.77 5.36 8.97
C GLU A 185 11.18 6.66 9.55
N LEU A 186 9.86 6.82 9.53
CA LEU A 186 9.19 7.99 10.12
C LEU A 186 9.26 7.94 11.64
N MET A 187 9.02 6.76 12.23
CA MET A 187 9.16 6.54 13.67
C MET A 187 10.59 6.83 14.16
N ASP A 188 11.60 6.31 13.47
CA ASP A 188 13.01 6.56 13.82
C ASP A 188 13.34 8.05 13.81
N LYS A 189 12.81 8.80 12.83
CA LYS A 189 12.97 10.26 12.75
C LYS A 189 12.28 10.95 13.93
N HIS A 190 11.05 10.56 14.26
CA HIS A 190 10.31 11.14 15.40
C HIS A 190 11.01 10.87 16.72
N GLU A 191 11.52 9.66 16.94
CA GLU A 191 12.30 9.30 18.12
C GLU A 191 13.59 10.11 18.22
N GLN A 192 14.31 10.27 17.10
CA GLN A 192 15.53 11.08 17.06
C GLN A 192 15.24 12.55 17.39
N GLU A 193 14.19 13.14 16.80
CA GLU A 193 13.80 14.52 17.05
C GLU A 193 13.33 14.72 18.49
N ALA A 194 12.56 13.77 19.05
CA ALA A 194 12.15 13.79 20.45
C ALA A 194 13.36 13.70 21.38
N GLY A 195 14.33 12.83 21.09
CA GLY A 195 15.57 12.72 21.86
C GLY A 195 16.39 14.02 21.84
N GLN A 196 16.54 14.63 20.67
CA GLN A 196 17.21 15.94 20.53
C GLN A 196 16.47 17.04 21.28
N PHE A 197 15.13 17.06 21.21
CA PHE A 197 14.30 18.02 21.94
C PHE A 197 14.55 17.93 23.45
N HIS A 198 14.47 16.73 24.03
CA HIS A 198 14.71 16.52 25.47
C HIS A 198 16.13 16.92 25.86
N SER A 199 17.15 16.48 25.10
CA SER A 199 18.54 16.82 25.38
C SER A 199 18.80 18.34 25.41
N ILE A 200 18.22 19.09 24.47
CA ILE A 200 18.35 20.55 24.43
C ILE A 200 17.70 21.19 25.66
N PHE A 201 16.50 20.76 26.04
CA PHE A 201 15.78 21.32 27.18
C PHE A 201 16.41 20.95 28.52
N ASP A 202 16.88 19.72 28.70
CA ASP A 202 17.58 19.28 29.91
C ASP A 202 18.92 20.04 30.08
N GLY A 203 19.63 20.29 28.98
CA GLY A 203 20.83 21.12 28.97
C GLY A 203 20.55 22.59 29.32
N ARG A 204 19.45 23.16 28.79
CA ARG A 204 19.01 24.52 29.13
C ARG A 204 18.57 24.62 30.60
N GLN A 205 17.80 23.66 31.09
CA GLN A 205 17.36 23.61 32.48
C GLN A 205 18.57 23.56 33.42
N SER A 206 19.49 22.61 33.19
CA SER A 206 20.71 22.46 34.00
C SER A 206 21.55 23.75 34.05
N ARG A 207 21.73 24.43 32.91
CA ARG A 207 22.45 25.71 32.85
C ARG A 207 21.74 26.83 33.59
N THR A 208 20.42 26.89 33.48
CA THR A 208 19.59 27.90 34.14
C THR A 208 19.59 27.71 35.66
N THR A 209 19.41 26.48 36.13
CA THR A 209 19.50 26.13 37.56
C THR A 209 20.88 26.47 38.12
N ALA A 210 21.98 26.10 37.43
CA ALA A 210 23.33 26.47 37.85
C ALA A 210 23.54 27.99 37.95
N ARG A 211 22.98 28.77 37.01
CA ARG A 211 23.04 30.24 37.05
C ARG A 211 22.24 30.80 38.23
N TRP A 212 21.07 30.24 38.53
CA TRP A 212 20.28 30.66 39.67
C TRP A 212 20.96 30.35 41.00
N THR A 213 21.57 29.17 41.15
CA THR A 213 22.39 28.81 42.32
C THR A 213 23.54 29.80 42.49
N LEU A 214 24.29 30.10 41.42
CA LEU A 214 25.37 31.07 41.48
C LEU A 214 24.89 32.48 41.86
N ALA A 215 23.75 32.92 41.31
CA ALA A 215 23.18 34.23 41.66
C ALA A 215 22.78 34.32 43.14
N ILE A 216 22.24 33.22 43.71
CA ILE A 216 21.94 33.13 45.14
C ILE A 216 23.23 33.19 45.96
N GLU A 217 24.27 32.43 45.59
CA GLU A 217 25.56 32.45 46.28
C GLU A 217 26.25 33.82 46.26
N VAL A 218 26.22 34.50 45.12
CA VAL A 218 26.77 35.86 44.96
C VAL A 218 26.01 36.83 45.86
N LEU A 219 24.67 36.81 45.84
CA LEU A 219 23.86 37.70 46.67
C LEU A 219 24.07 37.43 48.17
N CYS A 220 24.20 36.17 48.59
CA CYS A 220 24.53 35.84 49.98
C CYS A 220 25.88 36.42 50.42
N LYS A 221 26.90 36.40 49.54
CA LYS A 221 28.22 37.00 49.83
C LYS A 221 28.15 38.52 49.91
N GLU A 222 27.48 39.16 48.95
CA GLU A 222 27.31 40.62 48.92
C GLU A 222 26.59 41.14 50.17
N LEU A 223 25.51 40.46 50.60
CA LEU A 223 24.79 40.83 51.82
C LEU A 223 25.62 40.57 53.09
N GLN A 224 26.43 39.50 53.11
CA GLN A 224 27.34 39.24 54.22
C GLN A 224 28.41 40.32 54.36
N GLU A 225 28.94 40.83 53.24
CA GLU A 225 29.91 41.93 53.24
C GLU A 225 29.30 43.26 53.70
N GLN A 226 28.02 43.51 53.38
CA GLN A 226 27.31 44.75 53.75
C GLN A 226 26.87 44.76 55.22
N ASP A 227 26.27 43.66 55.69
CA ASP A 227 25.66 43.61 57.03
C ASP A 227 26.59 43.00 58.10
N GLY A 228 27.68 42.34 57.68
CA GLY A 228 28.55 41.56 58.57
C GLY A 228 27.92 40.27 59.10
N LEU A 229 26.70 39.93 58.66
CA LEU A 229 25.93 38.77 59.09
C LEU A 229 25.96 37.67 58.03
N LYS A 230 26.05 36.41 58.44
CA LYS A 230 26.01 35.29 57.50
C LYS A 230 24.59 35.08 56.97
N TYR A 231 24.50 34.75 55.68
CA TYR A 231 23.28 34.36 54.98
C TYR A 231 23.39 32.88 54.57
N ALA A 232 22.27 32.18 54.54
CA ALA A 232 22.18 30.79 54.09
C ALA A 232 21.96 30.74 52.57
N VAL A 233 22.76 29.92 51.88
CA VAL A 233 22.52 29.58 50.48
C VAL A 233 21.27 28.71 50.44
N VAL A 234 20.26 29.17 49.70
CA VAL A 234 19.01 28.43 49.52
C VAL A 234 19.01 27.80 48.14
N ASP A 235 18.37 26.64 48.01
CA ASP A 235 18.28 25.94 46.74
C ASP A 235 17.55 26.80 45.68
N ALA A 236 18.12 26.79 44.48
CA ALA A 236 17.48 27.37 43.31
C ALA A 236 16.21 26.57 42.95
N PRO A 237 15.19 27.21 42.36
CA PRO A 237 14.02 26.48 41.87
C PRO A 237 14.45 25.50 40.77
N SER A 238 14.11 24.21 40.92
CA SER A 238 14.37 23.15 39.94
C SER A 238 13.19 22.92 39.01
#